data_AF-A0A3C0AGH5-F1
#
_entry.id   AF-A0A3C0AGH5-F1
#
_cell.length_a   1.000
_cell.length_b   1.000
_cell.length_c   1.000
_cell.angle_alpha   90.00
_cell.angle_beta   90.00
_cell.angle_gamma   90.00
#
_symmetry.space_group_name_H-M   'P 1'
#
loop_
_entity.id
_entity.type
_entity.pdbx_description
1 polymer ?
#
loop_
_entity_poly.entity_id
_entity_poly.type
_entity_poly.pdbx_seq_one_letter_code
_entity_poly.pdbx_strand_id
1 'polypeptide(L)'
;DQHHTEILEKYGDKPEILSAMAKRHLRELNDEKAEDILLRRLALTKDYETYASLAELYQRQGETGKWLDTLKNALRVPTVGLENAKIRSKIAYYHMGRGEWELAEPYAMDAAKTYSAWGLICGARYHEAVGELDAAEELMEGCSKRYEGNAADWYFWCVRTNHGDQKTARLLAERMILEHPYPNHYTRTMEIGVIHFMQGSGKEAYENFLTAYQKHNDSYCGLHAALLADELNMTFERDELLKEIAG
;
A
#
# COMPACT_ATOMS: atom_id res chain seq x y z
N ASP A 1 -21.17 -36.32 -6.64
CA ASP A 1 -21.42 -36.05 -5.21
C ASP A 1 -20.97 -37.12 -4.22
N GLN A 2 -21.18 -38.42 -4.45
CA GLN A 2 -20.77 -39.46 -3.49
C GLN A 2 -19.24 -39.56 -3.31
N HIS A 3 -18.47 -39.45 -4.42
CA HIS A 3 -17.00 -39.49 -4.40
C HIS A 3 -16.35 -38.28 -3.70
N HIS A 4 -17.01 -37.13 -3.68
CA HIS A 4 -16.52 -35.93 -2.98
C HIS A 4 -16.65 -36.09 -1.47
N THR A 5 -17.71 -36.79 -1.02
CA THR A 5 -17.99 -37.04 0.39
C THR A 5 -17.01 -38.05 0.99
N GLU A 6 -16.71 -39.15 0.28
CA GLU A 6 -15.72 -40.15 0.72
C GLU A 6 -14.29 -39.58 0.81
N ILE A 7 -13.91 -38.68 -0.10
CA ILE A 7 -12.60 -38.01 -0.07
C ILE A 7 -12.50 -37.07 1.14
N LEU A 8 -13.57 -36.35 1.47
CA LEU A 8 -13.63 -35.47 2.65
C LEU A 8 -13.60 -36.27 3.96
N GLU A 9 -14.26 -37.44 4.04
CA GLU A 9 -14.18 -38.30 5.21
C GLU A 9 -12.78 -38.88 5.44
N LYS A 10 -12.06 -39.22 4.35
CA LYS A 10 -10.74 -39.88 4.45
C LYS A 10 -9.57 -38.91 4.54
N TYR A 11 -9.70 -37.72 3.97
CA TYR A 11 -8.60 -36.76 3.80
C TYR A 11 -8.96 -35.33 4.20
N GLY A 12 -10.15 -35.10 4.77
CA GLY A 12 -10.65 -33.77 5.12
C GLY A 12 -9.77 -33.02 6.10
N ASP A 13 -9.01 -33.71 6.94
CA ASP A 13 -8.06 -33.12 7.88
C ASP A 13 -6.62 -33.01 7.34
N LYS A 14 -6.38 -33.30 6.05
CA LYS A 14 -5.07 -33.02 5.45
C LYS A 14 -4.90 -31.50 5.26
N PRO A 15 -3.77 -30.90 5.68
CA PRO A 15 -3.55 -29.46 5.57
C PRO A 15 -3.75 -28.90 4.15
N GLU A 16 -3.44 -29.67 3.12
CA GLU A 16 -3.62 -29.29 1.71
C GLU A 16 -5.10 -29.24 1.31
N ILE A 17 -5.90 -30.18 1.83
CA ILE A 17 -7.36 -30.23 1.60
C ILE A 17 -8.03 -29.08 2.35
N LEU A 18 -7.68 -28.86 3.62
CA LEU A 18 -8.17 -27.72 4.41
C LEU A 18 -7.81 -26.38 3.74
N SER A 19 -6.61 -26.25 3.17
CA SER A 19 -6.20 -25.06 2.41
C SER A 19 -7.10 -24.82 1.20
N ALA A 20 -7.41 -25.86 0.43
CA ALA A 20 -8.28 -25.77 -0.73
C ALA A 20 -9.72 -25.41 -0.35
N MET A 21 -10.23 -26.00 0.73
CA MET A 21 -11.57 -25.71 1.25
C MET A 21 -11.68 -24.28 1.79
N ALA A 22 -10.70 -23.83 2.57
CA ALA A 22 -10.65 -22.45 3.07
C ALA A 22 -10.63 -21.44 1.91
N LYS A 23 -9.76 -21.65 0.91
CA LYS A 23 -9.70 -20.80 -0.30
C LYS A 23 -11.01 -20.79 -1.09
N ARG A 24 -11.77 -21.89 -1.09
CA ARG A 24 -13.09 -21.92 -1.72
C ARG A 24 -14.08 -21.05 -0.94
N HIS A 25 -14.20 -21.24 0.38
CA HIS A 25 -15.14 -20.47 1.19
C HIS A 25 -14.81 -18.99 1.27
N LEU A 26 -13.52 -18.62 1.30
CA LEU A 26 -13.09 -17.23 1.18
C LEU A 26 -13.54 -16.58 -0.13
N ARG A 27 -13.53 -17.32 -1.26
CA ARG A 27 -14.03 -16.83 -2.56
C ARG A 27 -15.56 -16.73 -2.61
N GLU A 28 -16.24 -17.60 -1.88
CA GLU A 28 -17.70 -17.60 -1.72
C GLU A 28 -18.19 -16.58 -0.67
N LEU A 29 -17.27 -15.82 -0.04
CA LEU A 29 -17.55 -14.91 1.07
C LEU A 29 -18.27 -15.59 2.25
N ASN A 30 -18.05 -16.89 2.42
CA ASN A 30 -18.58 -17.66 3.54
C ASN A 30 -17.56 -17.63 4.69
N ASP A 31 -17.54 -16.50 5.39
CA ASP A 31 -16.51 -16.20 6.39
C ASP A 31 -16.59 -17.16 7.59
N GLU A 32 -17.78 -17.56 8.02
CA GLU A 32 -17.95 -18.50 9.14
C GLU A 32 -17.29 -19.86 8.85
N LYS A 33 -17.57 -20.44 7.67
CA LYS A 33 -16.95 -21.71 7.28
C LYS A 33 -15.46 -21.56 7.00
N ALA A 34 -15.04 -20.44 6.42
CA ALA A 34 -13.63 -20.17 6.19
C ALA A 34 -12.86 -20.09 7.52
N GLU A 35 -13.40 -19.42 8.54
CA GLU A 35 -12.79 -19.34 9.87
C GLU A 35 -12.66 -20.73 10.50
N ASP A 36 -13.72 -21.53 10.53
CA ASP A 36 -13.69 -22.91 11.09
C ASP A 36 -12.58 -23.76 10.44
N ILE A 37 -12.53 -23.78 9.11
CA ILE A 37 -11.57 -24.59 8.36
C ILE A 37 -10.13 -24.08 8.57
N LEU A 38 -9.93 -22.77 8.63
CA LEU A 38 -8.62 -22.18 8.89
C LEU A 38 -8.15 -22.47 10.32
N LEU A 39 -9.02 -22.41 11.32
CA LEU A 39 -8.70 -22.78 12.70
C LEU A 39 -8.35 -24.26 12.82
N ARG A 40 -9.10 -25.14 12.13
CA ARG A 40 -8.77 -26.57 12.04
C ARG A 40 -7.40 -26.80 11.41
N ARG A 41 -7.09 -26.09 10.32
CA ARG A 41 -5.75 -26.16 9.71
C ARG A 41 -4.68 -25.68 10.68
N LEU A 42 -4.91 -24.57 11.38
CA LEU A 42 -3.95 -24.00 12.32
C LEU A 42 -3.61 -24.95 13.48
N ALA A 43 -4.57 -25.77 13.90
CA ALA A 43 -4.35 -26.82 14.91
C ALA A 43 -3.39 -27.92 14.42
N LEU A 44 -3.28 -28.13 13.11
CA LEU A 44 -2.41 -29.13 12.48
C LEU A 44 -1.07 -28.55 12.04
N THR A 45 -1.10 -27.40 11.38
CA THR A 45 0.09 -26.71 10.85
C THR A 45 0.09 -25.26 11.30
N LYS A 46 0.99 -24.94 12.23
CA LYS A 46 1.25 -23.57 12.66
C LYS A 46 2.15 -22.88 11.64
N ASP A 47 1.56 -22.45 10.54
CA ASP A 47 2.26 -21.78 9.43
C ASP A 47 1.72 -20.37 9.17
N TYR A 48 2.58 -19.55 8.54
CA TYR A 48 2.27 -18.16 8.20
C TYR A 48 1.05 -18.02 7.29
N GLU A 49 0.84 -18.93 6.32
CA GLU A 49 -0.22 -18.78 5.31
C GLU A 49 -1.62 -18.84 5.94
N THR A 50 -1.84 -19.75 6.91
CA THR A 50 -3.13 -19.79 7.62
C THR A 50 -3.31 -18.61 8.55
N TYR A 51 -2.27 -18.14 9.25
CA TYR A 51 -2.37 -16.90 10.02
C TYR A 51 -2.69 -15.69 9.12
N ALA A 52 -2.05 -15.58 7.95
CA ALA A 52 -2.30 -14.49 7.01
C ALA A 52 -3.76 -14.51 6.51
N SER A 53 -4.28 -15.70 6.18
CA SER A 53 -5.67 -15.87 5.74
C SER A 53 -6.68 -15.53 6.84
N LEU A 54 -6.42 -15.95 8.10
CA LEU A 54 -7.24 -15.58 9.25
C LEU A 54 -7.22 -14.08 9.50
N ALA A 55 -6.05 -13.45 9.42
CA ALA A 55 -5.94 -12.01 9.60
C ALA A 55 -6.72 -11.24 8.51
N GLU A 56 -6.64 -11.65 7.24
CA GLU A 56 -7.44 -11.02 6.18
C GLU A 56 -8.94 -11.17 6.40
N LEU A 57 -9.38 -12.35 6.87
CA LEU A 57 -10.77 -12.61 7.24
C LEU A 57 -11.23 -11.71 8.40
N TYR A 58 -10.47 -11.65 9.50
CA TYR A 58 -10.80 -10.80 10.64
C TYR A 58 -10.76 -9.31 10.31
N GLN A 59 -9.87 -8.89 9.42
CA GLN A 59 -9.85 -7.51 8.92
C GLN A 59 -11.13 -7.18 8.15
N ARG A 60 -11.61 -8.08 7.28
CA ARG A 60 -12.86 -7.91 6.53
C ARG A 60 -14.09 -7.83 7.44
N GLN A 61 -14.11 -8.62 8.51
CA GLN A 61 -15.19 -8.64 9.49
C GLN A 61 -15.17 -7.44 10.46
N GLY A 62 -14.10 -6.63 10.47
CA GLY A 62 -13.91 -5.57 11.45
C GLY A 62 -13.51 -6.06 12.84
N GLU A 63 -13.20 -7.35 12.99
CA GLU A 63 -12.81 -8.03 14.24
C GLU A 63 -11.35 -7.68 14.62
N THR A 64 -11.14 -6.40 14.93
CA THR A 64 -9.81 -5.79 15.08
C THR A 64 -8.97 -6.44 16.19
N GLY A 65 -9.60 -6.88 17.29
CA GLY A 65 -8.92 -7.62 18.36
C GLY A 65 -8.37 -8.96 17.88
N LYS A 66 -9.23 -9.79 17.27
CA LYS A 66 -8.83 -11.08 16.68
C LYS A 66 -7.77 -10.89 15.60
N TRP A 67 -7.92 -9.87 14.77
CA TRP A 67 -6.94 -9.50 13.75
C TRP A 67 -5.55 -9.25 14.34
N LEU A 68 -5.45 -8.39 15.36
CA LEU A 68 -4.18 -8.04 15.99
C LEU A 68 -3.53 -9.24 16.67
N ASP A 69 -4.31 -10.04 17.40
CA ASP A 69 -3.82 -11.25 18.08
C ASP A 69 -3.33 -12.29 17.07
N THR A 70 -4.04 -12.44 15.94
CA THR A 70 -3.65 -13.33 14.84
C THR A 70 -2.31 -12.90 14.26
N LEU A 71 -2.12 -11.61 13.99
CA LEU A 71 -0.86 -11.09 13.47
C LEU A 71 0.30 -11.25 14.48
N LYS A 72 0.07 -10.99 15.76
CA LYS A 72 1.08 -11.20 16.81
C LYS A 72 1.49 -12.67 16.94
N ASN A 73 0.55 -13.60 16.78
CA ASN A 73 0.86 -15.03 16.77
C ASN A 73 1.60 -15.44 15.49
N ALA A 74 1.27 -14.85 14.35
CA ALA A 74 1.97 -15.10 13.09
C ALA A 74 3.48 -14.77 13.17
N LEU A 75 3.85 -13.69 13.89
CA LEU A 75 5.25 -13.31 14.11
C LEU A 75 6.08 -14.34 14.88
N ARG A 76 5.44 -15.30 15.55
CA ARG A 76 6.10 -16.38 16.30
C ARG A 76 6.44 -17.58 15.42
N VAL A 77 5.97 -17.60 14.19
CA VAL A 77 6.22 -18.68 13.23
C VAL A 77 7.43 -18.33 12.36
N PRO A 78 8.32 -19.30 12.07
CA PRO A 78 9.41 -19.10 11.11
C PRO A 78 8.89 -18.75 9.71
N THR A 79 9.52 -17.76 9.07
CA THR A 79 9.24 -17.37 7.69
C THR A 79 10.54 -17.35 6.89
N VAL A 80 10.47 -17.55 5.57
CA VAL A 80 11.65 -17.64 4.70
C VAL A 80 12.00 -16.34 3.98
N GLY A 81 11.11 -15.33 4.02
CA GLY A 81 11.31 -14.04 3.38
C GLY A 81 10.81 -12.87 4.23
N LEU A 82 10.11 -11.94 3.59
CA LEU A 82 9.68 -10.67 4.17
C LEU A 82 8.29 -10.72 4.83
N GLU A 83 7.73 -11.92 5.02
CA GLU A 83 6.41 -12.12 5.60
C GLU A 83 6.27 -11.46 6.97
N ASN A 84 7.23 -11.71 7.87
CA ASN A 84 7.26 -11.11 9.19
C ASN A 84 7.41 -9.58 9.13
N ALA A 85 8.18 -9.05 8.18
CA ALA A 85 8.30 -7.60 7.98
C ALA A 85 6.98 -6.96 7.52
N LYS A 86 6.24 -7.66 6.63
CA LYS A 86 4.90 -7.25 6.19
C LYS A 86 3.91 -7.24 7.36
N ILE A 87 3.92 -8.27 8.22
CA ILE A 87 3.09 -8.29 9.44
C ILE A 87 3.43 -7.12 10.35
N ARG A 88 4.72 -6.89 10.63
CA ARG A 88 5.17 -5.77 11.46
C ARG A 88 4.69 -4.44 10.91
N SER A 89 4.81 -4.21 9.61
CA SER A 89 4.30 -2.98 8.97
C SER A 89 2.79 -2.78 9.20
N LYS A 90 1.99 -3.86 9.08
CA LYS A 90 0.53 -3.80 9.35
C LYS A 90 0.24 -3.43 10.81
N ILE A 91 0.93 -4.05 11.77
CA ILE A 91 0.76 -3.75 13.20
C ILE A 91 1.20 -2.31 13.51
N ALA A 92 2.32 -1.87 12.94
CA ALA A 92 2.81 -0.51 13.08
C ALA A 92 1.77 0.51 12.57
N TYR A 93 1.23 0.34 11.36
CA TYR A 93 0.19 1.21 10.82
C TYR A 93 -1.07 1.24 11.69
N TYR A 94 -1.46 0.11 12.27
CA TYR A 94 -2.60 0.04 13.19
C TYR A 94 -2.38 0.91 14.43
N HIS A 95 -1.22 0.81 15.07
CA HIS A 95 -0.91 1.61 16.25
C HIS A 95 -0.69 3.09 15.90
N MET A 96 0.01 3.40 14.79
CA MET A 96 0.19 4.77 14.31
C MET A 96 -1.13 5.47 14.02
N GLY A 97 -2.08 4.79 13.36
CA GLY A 97 -3.41 5.35 13.07
C GLY A 97 -4.23 5.68 14.32
N ARG A 98 -3.84 5.14 15.48
CA ARG A 98 -4.46 5.37 16.79
C ARG A 98 -3.67 6.33 17.67
N GLY A 99 -2.56 6.88 17.16
CA GLY A 99 -1.62 7.70 17.95
C GLY A 99 -0.87 6.92 19.03
N GLU A 100 -0.85 5.59 18.96
CA GLU A 100 -0.18 4.71 19.91
C GLU A 100 1.29 4.55 19.52
N TRP A 101 2.05 5.65 19.49
CA TRP A 101 3.40 5.72 18.91
C TRP A 101 4.38 4.75 19.58
N GLU A 102 4.39 4.69 20.91
CA GLU A 102 5.24 3.77 21.68
C GLU A 102 5.00 2.29 21.32
N LEU A 103 3.75 1.93 21.02
CA LEU A 103 3.41 0.57 20.58
C LEU A 103 3.79 0.33 19.13
N ALA A 104 3.77 1.37 18.28
CA ALA A 104 4.11 1.27 16.86
C ALA A 104 5.62 1.12 16.63
N GLU A 105 6.44 1.82 17.40
CA GLU A 105 7.88 1.94 17.22
C GLU A 105 8.60 0.62 16.93
N PRO A 106 8.53 -0.42 17.79
CA PRO A 106 9.29 -1.64 17.57
C PRO A 106 8.90 -2.34 16.26
N TYR A 107 7.63 -2.25 15.87
CA TYR A 107 7.15 -2.85 14.63
C TYR A 107 7.57 -2.04 13.40
N ALA A 108 7.49 -0.70 13.47
CA ALA A 108 7.92 0.18 12.39
C ALA A 108 9.41 0.04 12.13
N MET A 109 10.22 0.07 13.20
CA MET A 109 11.68 -0.01 13.09
C MET A 109 12.15 -1.39 12.62
N ASP A 110 11.58 -2.47 13.14
CA ASP A 110 11.92 -3.81 12.65
C ASP A 110 11.49 -4.04 11.20
N ALA A 111 10.39 -3.41 10.76
CA ALA A 111 10.04 -3.42 9.34
C ALA A 111 11.04 -2.64 8.50
N ALA A 112 11.43 -1.43 8.93
CA ALA A 112 12.40 -0.57 8.24
C ALA A 112 13.78 -1.23 8.10
N LYS A 113 14.26 -1.96 9.12
CA LYS A 113 15.53 -2.71 9.10
C LYS A 113 15.64 -3.72 7.96
N THR A 114 14.52 -4.17 7.40
CA THR A 114 14.53 -5.09 6.25
C THR A 114 14.88 -4.43 4.92
N TYR A 115 14.92 -3.09 4.89
CA TYR A 115 15.12 -2.29 3.69
C TYR A 115 14.11 -2.56 2.55
N SER A 116 13.02 -3.27 2.81
CA SER A 116 11.89 -3.36 1.87
C SER A 116 11.24 -1.98 1.68
N ALA A 117 10.72 -1.68 0.48
CA ALA A 117 10.10 -0.39 0.18
C ALA A 117 9.01 -0.01 1.20
N TRP A 118 8.07 -0.94 1.45
CA TRP A 118 6.99 -0.74 2.43
C TRP A 118 7.50 -0.62 3.87
N GLY A 119 8.60 -1.31 4.22
CA GLY A 119 9.22 -1.22 5.54
C GLY A 119 9.89 0.13 5.76
N LEU A 120 10.65 0.61 4.78
CA LEU A 120 11.28 1.94 4.82
C LEU A 120 10.23 3.05 4.91
N ILE A 121 9.17 2.99 4.09
CA ILE A 121 8.05 3.95 4.15
C ILE A 121 7.33 3.88 5.51
N CYS A 122 7.17 2.67 6.08
CA CYS A 122 6.55 2.49 7.39
C CYS A 122 7.37 3.17 8.49
N GLY A 123 8.70 2.96 8.50
CA GLY A 123 9.60 3.65 9.43
C GLY A 123 9.63 5.16 9.23
N ALA A 124 9.67 5.61 7.97
CA ALA A 124 9.66 7.04 7.64
C ALA A 124 8.40 7.73 8.16
N ARG A 125 7.23 7.12 7.98
CA ARG A 125 5.95 7.63 8.51
C ARG A 125 5.92 7.66 10.03
N TYR A 126 6.53 6.68 10.70
CA TYR A 126 6.67 6.72 12.16
C TYR A 126 7.49 7.94 12.58
N HIS A 127 8.72 8.06 12.05
CA HIS A 127 9.62 9.17 12.39
C HIS A 127 9.02 10.54 12.07
N GLU A 128 8.35 10.68 10.92
CA GLU A 128 7.64 11.90 10.56
C GLU A 128 6.57 12.25 11.61
N ALA A 129 5.78 11.27 12.05
CA ALA A 129 4.69 11.49 12.99
C ALA A 129 5.18 11.86 14.40
N VAL A 130 6.35 11.36 14.82
CA VAL A 130 6.96 11.73 16.12
C VAL A 130 7.88 12.96 16.02
N GLY A 131 7.98 13.58 14.84
CA GLY A 131 8.74 14.82 14.60
C GLY A 131 10.23 14.63 14.32
N GLU A 132 10.69 13.41 14.11
CA GLU A 132 12.08 13.06 13.79
C GLU A 132 12.33 13.13 12.28
N LEU A 133 12.25 14.34 11.71
CA LEU A 133 12.26 14.54 10.25
C LEU A 133 13.56 14.09 9.57
N ASP A 134 14.72 14.22 10.22
CA ASP A 134 15.99 13.74 9.64
C ASP A 134 16.00 12.21 9.47
N ALA A 135 15.52 11.47 10.47
CA ALA A 135 15.41 10.02 10.40
C ALA A 135 14.36 9.58 9.37
N ALA A 136 13.26 10.34 9.25
CA ALA A 136 12.27 10.11 8.21
C ALA A 136 12.86 10.31 6.81
N GLU A 137 13.64 11.37 6.61
CA GLU A 137 14.30 11.67 5.34
C GLU A 137 15.25 10.55 4.92
N GLU A 138 16.12 10.08 5.81
CA GLU A 138 17.09 9.00 5.50
C GLU A 138 16.38 7.74 4.97
N LEU A 139 15.23 7.39 5.54
CA LEU A 139 14.43 6.25 5.11
C LEU A 139 13.72 6.52 3.77
N MET A 140 13.20 7.73 3.54
CA MET A 140 12.58 8.13 2.28
C MET A 140 13.60 8.15 1.14
N GLU A 141 14.76 8.77 1.36
CA GLU A 141 15.89 8.77 0.43
C GLU A 141 16.34 7.35 0.11
N GLY A 142 16.54 6.52 1.14
CA GLY A 142 16.93 5.13 1.00
C GLY A 142 15.93 4.30 0.21
N CYS A 143 14.63 4.60 0.34
CA CYS A 143 13.56 3.97 -0.42
C CYS A 143 13.62 4.40 -1.90
N SER A 144 13.58 5.71 -2.17
CA SER A 144 13.53 6.25 -3.53
C SER A 144 14.77 5.92 -4.35
N LYS A 145 15.96 5.86 -3.74
CA LYS A 145 17.19 5.46 -4.43
C LYS A 145 17.25 3.97 -4.77
N ARG A 146 16.51 3.13 -4.05
CA ARG A 146 16.54 1.65 -4.20
C ARG A 146 15.43 1.13 -5.08
N TYR A 147 14.24 1.74 -4.99
CA TYR A 147 13.03 1.24 -5.61
C TYR A 147 12.53 2.21 -6.67
N GLU A 148 12.62 1.79 -7.93
CA GLU A 148 12.18 2.58 -9.07
C GLU A 148 10.71 3.03 -8.92
N GLY A 149 9.85 2.15 -8.41
CA GLY A 149 8.44 2.43 -8.16
C GLY A 149 8.18 3.45 -7.05
N ASN A 150 9.21 3.88 -6.32
CA ASN A 150 9.13 4.87 -5.24
C ASN A 150 10.08 6.05 -5.50
N ALA A 151 10.59 6.22 -6.72
CA ALA A 151 11.65 7.19 -7.02
C ALA A 151 11.22 8.65 -6.76
N ALA A 152 9.94 8.97 -6.89
CA ALA A 152 9.41 10.32 -6.63
C ALA A 152 9.06 10.57 -5.15
N ASP A 153 8.94 9.53 -4.32
CA ASP A 153 8.40 9.63 -2.96
C ASP A 153 9.23 10.56 -2.07
N TRP A 154 10.56 10.50 -2.15
CA TRP A 154 11.44 11.40 -1.41
C TRP A 154 11.25 12.85 -1.81
N TYR A 155 11.12 13.15 -3.11
CA TYR A 155 10.88 14.51 -3.58
C TYR A 155 9.54 15.04 -3.07
N PHE A 156 8.47 14.24 -3.19
CA PHE A 156 7.15 14.61 -2.70
C PHE A 156 7.14 14.82 -1.19
N TRP A 157 7.88 13.99 -0.46
CA TRP A 157 8.07 14.14 0.97
C TRP A 157 8.79 15.44 1.33
N CYS A 158 9.89 15.78 0.65
CA CYS A 158 10.63 17.02 0.91
C CYS A 158 9.76 18.27 0.65
N VAL A 159 9.01 18.27 -0.45
CA VAL A 159 8.11 19.38 -0.80
C VAL A 159 7.01 19.55 0.26
N ARG A 160 6.38 18.46 0.68
CA ARG A 160 5.26 18.49 1.63
C ARG A 160 5.68 18.88 3.05
N THR A 161 6.86 18.43 3.47
CA THR A 161 7.38 18.70 4.83
C THR A 161 8.20 19.98 4.89
N ASN A 162 8.61 20.53 3.74
CA ASN A 162 9.60 21.60 3.64
C ASN A 162 10.90 21.25 4.40
N HIS A 163 11.28 19.97 4.38
CA HIS A 163 12.46 19.42 5.04
C HIS A 163 13.29 18.60 4.04
N GLY A 164 14.59 18.52 4.27
CA GLY A 164 15.50 17.67 3.50
C GLY A 164 16.05 18.26 2.20
N ASP A 165 16.84 17.47 1.48
CA ASP A 165 17.51 17.86 0.24
C ASP A 165 16.55 17.79 -0.96
N GLN A 166 15.64 18.76 -1.01
CA GLN A 166 14.67 18.90 -2.10
C GLN A 166 15.33 18.95 -3.48
N LYS A 167 16.54 19.52 -3.60
CA LYS A 167 17.24 19.65 -4.88
C LYS A 167 17.68 18.28 -5.40
N THR A 168 18.32 17.48 -4.56
CA THR A 168 18.78 16.13 -4.94
C THR A 168 17.60 15.19 -5.14
N ALA A 169 16.58 15.27 -4.26
CA ALA A 169 15.37 14.48 -4.40
C ALA A 169 14.65 14.77 -5.73
N ARG A 170 14.53 16.05 -6.10
CA ARG A 170 13.95 16.46 -7.40
C ARG A 170 14.73 15.87 -8.57
N LEU A 171 16.05 16.00 -8.58
CA LEU A 171 16.89 15.49 -9.68
C LEU A 171 16.78 13.98 -9.84
N LEU A 172 16.61 13.24 -8.73
CA LEU A 172 16.33 11.80 -8.79
C LEU A 172 14.96 11.52 -9.42
N ALA A 173 13.90 12.21 -8.97
CA ALA A 173 12.56 12.05 -9.50
C ALA A 173 12.49 12.39 -11.00
N GLU A 174 13.08 13.51 -11.43
CA GLU A 174 13.14 13.92 -12.84
C GLU A 174 13.80 12.84 -13.70
N ARG A 175 14.98 12.36 -13.28
CA ARG A 175 15.71 11.32 -14.03
C ARG A 175 14.94 10.01 -14.12
N MET A 176 14.35 9.57 -13.01
CA MET A 176 13.71 8.25 -12.96
C MET A 176 12.32 8.24 -13.57
N ILE A 177 11.61 9.38 -13.58
CA ILE A 177 10.21 9.47 -13.98
C ILE A 177 10.04 10.21 -15.31
N LEU A 178 10.68 11.38 -15.48
CA LEU A 178 10.48 12.22 -16.66
C LEU A 178 11.36 11.76 -17.84
N GLU A 179 12.60 11.31 -17.61
CA GLU A 179 13.48 10.82 -18.69
C GLU A 179 13.12 9.40 -19.16
N HIS A 180 12.35 8.66 -18.36
CA HIS A 180 11.91 7.30 -18.65
C HIS A 180 10.38 7.15 -18.51
N PRO A 181 9.59 7.89 -19.32
CA PRO A 181 8.15 7.87 -19.18
C PRO A 181 7.58 6.50 -19.56
N TYR A 182 6.72 5.98 -18.68
CA TYR A 182 5.91 4.78 -18.93
C TYR A 182 4.45 5.18 -19.12
N PRO A 183 4.05 5.65 -20.31
CA PRO A 183 2.74 6.28 -20.53
C PRO A 183 1.54 5.34 -20.37
N ASN A 184 1.78 4.03 -20.28
CA ASN A 184 0.75 3.01 -20.02
C ASN A 184 0.63 2.65 -18.53
N HIS A 185 1.52 3.14 -17.68
CA HIS A 185 1.51 2.84 -16.26
C HIS A 185 0.79 3.96 -15.49
N TYR A 186 -0.39 3.65 -14.97
CA TYR A 186 -1.28 4.59 -14.29
C TYR A 186 -0.56 5.51 -13.28
N THR A 187 0.14 4.93 -12.30
CA THR A 187 0.85 5.69 -11.27
C THR A 187 1.92 6.61 -11.84
N ARG A 188 2.58 6.23 -12.94
CA ARG A 188 3.68 7.00 -13.53
C ARG A 188 3.14 8.27 -14.19
N THR A 189 2.05 8.16 -14.94
CA THR A 189 1.43 9.34 -15.58
C THR A 189 0.96 10.35 -14.55
N MET A 190 0.41 9.89 -13.42
CA MET A 190 0.05 10.75 -12.30
C MET A 190 1.29 11.40 -11.66
N GLU A 191 2.35 10.64 -11.38
CA GLU A 191 3.61 11.15 -10.82
C GLU A 191 4.23 12.25 -11.70
N ILE A 192 4.21 12.08 -13.03
CA ILE A 192 4.69 13.11 -13.98
C ILE A 192 3.89 14.42 -13.79
N GLY A 193 2.56 14.32 -13.73
CA GLY A 193 1.69 15.48 -13.49
C GLY A 193 1.99 16.18 -12.17
N VAL A 194 2.19 15.42 -11.09
CA VAL A 194 2.55 15.94 -9.77
C VAL A 194 3.92 16.62 -9.77
N ILE A 195 4.92 16.04 -10.45
CA ILE A 195 6.26 16.63 -10.56
C ILE A 195 6.18 17.99 -11.26
N HIS A 196 5.51 18.07 -12.42
CA HIS A 196 5.32 19.33 -13.14
C HIS A 196 4.56 20.35 -12.31
N PHE A 197 3.52 19.93 -11.60
CA PHE A 197 2.73 20.80 -10.72
C PHE A 197 3.61 21.42 -9.62
N MET A 198 4.39 20.60 -8.91
CA MET A 198 5.31 21.07 -7.86
C MET A 198 6.41 21.99 -8.37
N GLN A 199 6.72 21.93 -9.66
CA GLN A 199 7.73 22.77 -10.32
C GLN A 199 7.15 24.07 -10.91
N GLY A 200 5.84 24.28 -10.82
CA GLY A 200 5.16 25.44 -11.40
C GLY A 200 4.94 25.34 -12.91
N SER A 201 5.14 24.16 -13.50
CA SER A 201 4.88 23.88 -14.92
C SER A 201 3.41 23.55 -15.12
N GLY A 202 2.54 24.55 -14.91
CA GLY A 202 1.08 24.34 -14.85
C GLY A 202 0.47 23.75 -16.13
N LYS A 203 1.01 24.11 -17.30
CA LYS A 203 0.54 23.58 -18.59
C LYS A 203 0.90 22.10 -18.76
N GLU A 204 2.16 21.75 -18.50
CA GLU A 204 2.65 20.37 -18.57
C GLU A 204 1.94 19.49 -17.53
N ALA A 205 1.70 20.02 -16.33
CA ALA A 205 0.90 19.36 -15.30
C ALA A 205 -0.52 19.08 -15.79
N TYR A 206 -1.20 20.10 -16.36
CA TYR A 206 -2.54 19.97 -16.92
C TYR A 206 -2.61 18.86 -17.98
N GLU A 207 -1.70 18.86 -18.95
CA GLU A 207 -1.66 17.88 -20.04
C GLU A 207 -1.48 16.44 -19.51
N ASN A 208 -0.63 16.25 -18.50
CA ASN A 208 -0.38 14.93 -17.91
C ASN A 208 -1.55 14.45 -17.05
N PHE A 209 -2.14 15.31 -16.23
CA PHE A 209 -3.33 14.96 -15.45
C PHE A 209 -4.53 14.67 -16.36
N LEU A 210 -4.74 15.46 -17.40
CA LEU A 210 -5.79 15.21 -18.39
C LEU A 210 -5.60 13.85 -19.07
N THR A 211 -4.37 13.55 -19.50
CA THR A 211 -4.03 12.26 -20.12
C THR A 211 -4.29 11.09 -19.16
N ALA A 212 -3.90 11.22 -17.90
CA ALA A 212 -4.15 10.20 -16.88
C ALA A 212 -5.65 9.98 -16.65
N TYR A 213 -6.43 11.07 -16.54
CA TYR A 213 -7.87 11.02 -16.37
C TYR A 213 -8.56 10.35 -17.56
N GLN A 214 -8.31 10.80 -18.79
CA GLN A 214 -8.94 10.25 -20.00
C GLN A 214 -8.64 8.76 -20.19
N LYS A 215 -7.46 8.30 -19.77
CA LYS A 215 -7.03 6.92 -19.96
C LYS A 215 -7.50 5.96 -18.86
N HIS A 216 -7.56 6.44 -17.62
CA HIS A 216 -7.77 5.60 -16.45
C HIS A 216 -9.05 5.91 -15.67
N ASN A 217 -9.79 6.95 -16.09
CA ASN A 217 -10.97 7.46 -15.41
C ASN A 217 -10.72 7.77 -13.92
N ASP A 218 -9.53 8.33 -13.62
CA ASP A 218 -9.13 8.65 -12.25
C ASP A 218 -9.58 10.07 -11.86
N SER A 219 -10.54 10.15 -10.93
CA SER A 219 -11.14 11.42 -10.50
C SER A 219 -10.13 12.37 -9.86
N TYR A 220 -9.06 11.87 -9.24
CA TYR A 220 -7.99 12.72 -8.69
C TYR A 220 -7.30 13.49 -9.81
N CYS A 221 -6.85 12.80 -10.86
CA CYS A 221 -6.25 13.44 -12.03
C CYS A 221 -7.24 14.37 -12.75
N GLY A 222 -8.51 13.98 -12.88
CA GLY A 222 -9.55 14.82 -13.49
C GLY A 222 -9.73 16.14 -12.74
N LEU A 223 -9.82 16.09 -11.41
CA LEU A 223 -9.98 17.28 -10.59
C LEU A 223 -8.74 18.20 -10.68
N HIS A 224 -7.54 17.64 -10.64
CA HIS A 224 -6.31 18.42 -10.82
C HIS A 224 -6.23 19.07 -12.20
N ALA A 225 -6.65 18.38 -13.26
CA ALA A 225 -6.73 18.96 -14.60
C ALA A 225 -7.75 20.11 -14.65
N ALA A 226 -8.92 19.98 -14.02
CA ALA A 226 -9.91 21.05 -13.98
C ALA A 226 -9.40 22.30 -13.23
N LEU A 227 -8.75 22.11 -12.08
CA LEU A 227 -8.16 23.21 -11.31
C LEU A 227 -7.07 23.94 -12.12
N LEU A 228 -6.19 23.19 -12.80
CA LEU A 228 -5.15 23.77 -13.63
C LEU A 228 -5.72 24.46 -14.88
N ALA A 229 -6.80 23.94 -15.46
CA ALA A 229 -7.51 24.60 -16.55
C ALA A 229 -8.04 25.98 -16.09
N ASP A 230 -8.56 26.08 -14.87
CA ASP A 230 -8.97 27.38 -14.28
C ASP A 230 -7.79 28.35 -14.16
N GLU A 231 -6.67 27.90 -13.57
CA GLU A 231 -5.45 28.70 -13.42
C GLU A 231 -4.89 29.18 -14.78
N LEU A 232 -5.05 28.36 -15.82
CA LEU A 232 -4.64 28.66 -17.19
C LEU A 232 -5.68 29.48 -17.98
N ASN A 233 -6.79 29.88 -17.36
CA ASN A 233 -7.93 30.57 -17.98
C ASN A 233 -8.61 29.79 -19.13
N MET A 234 -8.55 28.46 -19.06
CA MET A 234 -9.21 27.50 -19.96
C MET A 234 -10.60 27.16 -19.40
N THR A 235 -11.47 28.17 -19.34
CA THR A 235 -12.77 28.10 -18.65
C THR A 235 -13.69 27.01 -19.21
N PHE A 236 -13.68 26.81 -20.53
CA PHE A 236 -14.50 25.79 -21.19
C PHE A 236 -14.06 24.39 -20.77
N GLU A 237 -12.75 24.13 -20.83
CA GLU A 237 -12.15 22.84 -20.48
C GLU A 237 -12.36 22.51 -19.00
N ARG A 238 -12.21 23.50 -18.11
CA ARG A 238 -12.56 23.35 -16.68
C ARG A 238 -14.00 22.89 -16.51
N ASP A 239 -14.96 23.57 -17.14
CA ASP A 239 -16.38 23.29 -16.94
C ASP A 239 -16.79 21.93 -17.52
N GLU A 240 -16.23 21.54 -18.67
CA GLU A 240 -16.46 20.21 -19.23
C GLU A 240 -15.87 19.11 -18.34
N LEU A 241 -14.63 19.26 -17.87
CA LEU A 241 -14.02 18.30 -16.95
C LEU A 241 -14.84 18.14 -15.66
N LEU A 242 -15.30 19.24 -15.05
CA LEU A 242 -16.11 19.17 -13.84
C LEU A 242 -17.45 18.47 -14.06
N LYS A 243 -18.08 18.64 -15.24
CA LYS A 243 -19.31 17.89 -15.58
C LYS A 243 -19.03 16.41 -15.76
N GLU A 244 -17.95 16.05 -16.45
CA GLU A 244 -17.58 14.65 -16.65
C GLU A 244 -17.27 13.94 -15.34
N ILE A 245 -16.58 14.61 -14.41
CA ILE A 245 -16.22 14.03 -13.10
C ILE A 245 -17.45 13.85 -12.19
N ALA A 246 -18.45 14.73 -12.31
CA ALA A 246 -19.66 14.70 -11.48
C ALA A 246 -20.75 13.74 -12.00
N GLY A 247 -20.65 13.30 -13.25
CA GLY A 247 -21.59 12.37 -13.91
C GLY A 247 -21.28 10.90 -13.63
#